data_AF-A0A962RAR7-F1
#
_entry.id   AF-A0A962RAR7-F1
#
_cell.length_a   1.000
_cell.length_b   1.000
_cell.length_c   1.000
_cell.angle_alpha   90.00
_cell.angle_beta   90.00
_cell.angle_gamma   90.00
#
_symmetry.space_group_name_H-M   'P 1'
#
loop_
_entity.id
_entity.type
_entity.pdbx_description
1 polymer ?
#
loop_
_entity_poly.entity_id
_entity_poly.type
_entity_poly.pdbx_seq_one_letter_code
_entity_poly.pdbx_strand_id
1 'polypeptide(L)'
;YGMSPGHWQIINHNTGGQSPRAGQHRTISVEEAPPKVVKTAIRAARLIGDGLYGVDLKETAKGVLVVEVNDNPNIDVGVEDQFLGDALYRRVISEFVRRLDRSRHAMRNTAPVAS
;
A
#
# COMPACT_ATOMS: atom_id res chain seq x y z
N TYR A 1 9.06 5.51 -5.10
CA TYR A 1 10.19 4.82 -5.74
C TYR A 1 10.69 5.58 -6.95
N GLY A 2 12.02 5.58 -7.16
CA GLY A 2 12.70 6.10 -8.32
C GLY A 2 12.99 4.99 -9.33
N MET A 3 13.16 5.36 -10.59
CA MET A 3 13.45 4.40 -11.65
C MET A 3 14.93 4.00 -11.65
N SER A 4 15.24 2.78 -12.08
CA SER A 4 16.63 2.41 -12.36
C SER A 4 17.20 3.28 -13.48
N PRO A 5 18.49 3.69 -13.45
CA PRO A 5 19.07 4.57 -14.45
C PRO A 5 18.87 4.05 -15.88
N GLY A 6 18.27 4.87 -16.75
CA GLY A 6 18.00 4.52 -18.15
C GLY A 6 16.89 3.47 -18.35
N HIS A 7 16.09 3.18 -17.33
CA HIS A 7 15.11 2.10 -17.38
C HIS A 7 13.74 2.52 -16.83
N TRP A 8 12.66 2.00 -17.41
CA TRP A 8 11.29 2.30 -16.98
C TRP A 8 10.78 1.37 -15.86
N GLN A 9 11.57 0.39 -15.42
CA GLN A 9 11.27 -0.40 -14.23
C GLN A 9 12.11 0.09 -13.03
N ILE A 10 11.57 -0.06 -11.82
CA ILE A 10 12.30 0.24 -10.58
C ILE A 10 13.50 -0.71 -10.43
N ILE A 11 13.36 -1.98 -10.82
CA ILE A 11 14.44 -2.95 -10.86
C ILE A 11 14.76 -3.28 -12.31
N ASN A 12 16.03 -3.09 -12.71
CA ASN A 12 16.51 -3.55 -14.00
C ASN A 12 17.17 -4.92 -13.84
N HIS A 13 16.52 -5.96 -14.39
CA HIS A 13 17.00 -7.33 -14.39
C HIS A 13 17.93 -7.66 -15.58
N ASN A 14 18.03 -6.77 -16.57
CA ASN A 14 18.85 -6.95 -17.79
C ASN A 14 20.29 -6.45 -17.57
N THR A 15 20.98 -7.04 -16.61
CA THR A 15 22.34 -6.65 -16.19
C THR A 15 23.43 -7.63 -16.65
N GLY A 16 23.12 -8.54 -17.59
CA GLY A 16 24.11 -9.44 -18.20
C GLY A 16 24.88 -10.31 -17.20
N GLY A 17 24.23 -10.72 -16.10
CA GLY A 17 24.83 -11.53 -15.03
C GLY A 17 25.32 -10.74 -13.80
N GLN A 18 25.24 -9.41 -13.80
CA GLN A 18 25.48 -8.59 -12.60
C GLN A 18 24.23 -8.47 -11.73
N SER A 19 24.36 -8.12 -10.46
CA SER A 19 23.22 -7.87 -9.57
C SER A 19 22.24 -6.84 -10.18
N PRO A 20 20.92 -7.05 -10.05
CA PRO A 20 19.92 -6.12 -10.58
C PRO A 20 20.15 -4.69 -10.05
N ARG A 21 20.01 -3.69 -10.93
CA ARG A 21 20.11 -2.28 -10.52
C ARG A 21 18.73 -1.77 -10.12
N ALA A 22 18.55 -1.51 -8.83
CA ALA A 22 17.35 -0.87 -8.31
C ALA A 22 17.46 0.66 -8.35
N GLY A 23 16.34 1.34 -8.63
CA GLY A 23 16.20 2.77 -8.40
C GLY A 23 16.11 3.09 -6.91
N GLN A 24 16.41 4.35 -6.56
CA GLN A 24 16.34 4.79 -5.16
C GLN A 24 14.91 4.79 -4.65
N HIS A 25 14.69 4.51 -3.36
CA HIS A 25 13.41 4.74 -2.71
C HIS A 25 13.55 5.86 -1.68
N ARG A 26 12.42 6.50 -1.37
CA ARG A 26 12.31 7.46 -0.28
C ARG A 26 10.94 7.27 0.32
N THR A 27 10.92 6.98 1.61
CA THR A 27 9.71 6.89 2.40
C THR A 27 9.48 8.23 3.08
N ILE A 28 8.23 8.69 3.04
CA ILE A 28 7.79 9.96 3.62
C ILE A 28 6.53 9.71 4.43
N SER A 29 6.20 10.64 5.31
CA SER A 29 4.89 10.62 5.98
C SER A 29 3.76 10.83 4.96
N VAL A 30 2.55 10.38 5.30
CA VAL A 30 1.38 10.56 4.42
C VAL A 30 1.04 12.04 4.27
N GLU A 31 1.33 12.83 5.31
CA GLU A 31 1.11 14.27 5.39
C GLU A 31 2.04 15.06 4.46
N GLU A 32 3.25 14.55 4.20
CA GLU A 32 4.20 15.14 3.26
C GLU A 32 3.92 14.76 1.80
N ALA A 33 3.14 13.70 1.57
CA ALA A 33 2.80 13.29 0.21
C ALA A 33 1.85 14.32 -0.43
N PRO A 34 2.01 14.64 -1.73
CA PRO A 34 1.11 15.57 -2.42
C PRO A 34 -0.36 15.15 -2.25
N PRO A 35 -1.28 16.04 -1.83
CA PRO A 35 -2.66 15.66 -1.53
C PRO A 35 -3.40 15.00 -2.70
N LYS A 36 -3.07 15.39 -3.93
CA LYS A 36 -3.63 14.78 -5.15
C LYS A 36 -3.21 13.31 -5.32
N VAL A 37 -1.98 12.95 -4.91
CA VAL A 37 -1.46 11.58 -4.96
C VAL A 37 -2.22 10.72 -3.95
N VAL A 38 -2.30 11.16 -2.69
CA VAL A 38 -3.02 10.44 -1.62
C VAL A 38 -4.50 10.26 -1.98
N LYS A 39 -5.17 11.32 -2.46
CA LYS A 39 -6.59 11.25 -2.87
C LYS A 39 -6.80 10.28 -4.02
N THR A 40 -5.87 10.22 -4.97
CA THR A 40 -5.96 9.31 -6.12
C THR A 40 -5.76 7.86 -5.68
N ALA A 41 -4.78 7.59 -4.80
CA ALA A 41 -4.57 6.25 -4.22
C ALA A 41 -5.83 5.75 -3.49
N ILE A 42 -6.42 6.58 -2.64
CA ILE A 42 -7.65 6.22 -1.91
C ILE A 42 -8.81 5.95 -2.87
N ARG A 43 -8.96 6.76 -3.93
CA ARG A 43 -10.01 6.55 -4.93
C ARG A 43 -9.81 5.24 -5.68
N ALA A 44 -8.58 4.91 -6.07
CA ALA A 44 -8.27 3.67 -6.75
C ALA A 44 -8.57 2.44 -5.87
N ALA A 45 -8.08 2.43 -4.63
CA ALA A 45 -8.33 1.33 -3.69
C ALA A 45 -9.83 1.09 -3.41
N ARG A 46 -10.60 2.18 -3.27
CA ARG A 46 -12.06 2.11 -3.02
C ARG A 46 -12.86 1.48 -4.15
N LEU A 47 -12.33 1.45 -5.38
CA LEU A 47 -12.99 0.75 -6.49
C LEU A 47 -12.92 -0.77 -6.32
N ILE A 48 -11.94 -1.27 -5.57
CA ILE A 48 -11.76 -2.71 -5.31
C ILE A 48 -12.53 -3.11 -4.05
N GLY A 49 -12.38 -2.34 -2.97
CA GLY A 49 -13.08 -2.61 -1.73
C GLY A 49 -12.51 -1.86 -0.54
N ASP A 50 -12.80 -2.37 0.65
CA ASP A 50 -12.32 -1.83 1.93
C ASP A 50 -11.16 -2.68 2.48
N GLY A 51 -10.30 -3.25 1.64
CA GLY A 51 -9.14 -4.06 2.05
C GLY A 51 -7.86 -3.27 2.35
N LEU A 52 -6.76 -4.00 2.53
CA LEU A 52 -5.40 -3.43 2.53
C LEU A 52 -4.86 -3.53 1.09
N TYR A 53 -4.56 -2.39 0.47
CA TYR A 53 -4.08 -2.34 -0.90
C TYR A 53 -2.80 -1.52 -1.01
N GLY A 54 -1.87 -1.99 -1.84
CA GLY A 54 -0.77 -1.18 -2.37
C GLY A 54 -1.24 -0.51 -3.66
N VAL A 55 -0.92 0.76 -3.85
CA VAL A 55 -1.30 1.50 -5.05
C VAL A 55 -0.08 2.19 -5.64
N ASP A 56 0.29 1.80 -6.86
CA ASP A 56 1.37 2.41 -7.59
C ASP A 56 0.87 3.54 -8.46
N LEU A 57 1.44 4.72 -8.26
CA LEU A 57 1.06 5.95 -8.94
C LEU A 57 2.24 6.55 -9.67
N LYS A 58 1.98 7.12 -10.86
CA LYS A 58 2.92 7.95 -11.59
C LYS A 58 2.41 9.38 -11.67
N GLU A 59 3.12 10.31 -11.03
CA GLU A 59 2.88 11.73 -11.21
C GLU A 59 3.59 12.24 -12.48
N THR A 60 2.84 12.95 -13.33
CA THR A 60 3.29 13.53 -14.58
C THR A 60 2.82 14.99 -14.69
N ALA A 61 3.35 15.73 -15.66
CA ALA A 61 2.86 17.09 -15.96
C ALA A 61 1.36 17.14 -16.30
N LYS A 62 0.77 16.03 -16.74
CA LYS A 62 -0.66 15.91 -17.08
C LYS A 62 -1.53 15.45 -15.91
N GLY A 63 -0.93 15.09 -14.78
CA GLY A 63 -1.62 14.60 -13.59
C GLY A 63 -1.08 13.27 -13.06
N VAL A 64 -1.79 12.73 -12.07
CA VAL A 64 -1.48 11.47 -11.38
C VAL A 64 -2.20 10.33 -12.09
N LEU A 65 -1.44 9.32 -12.52
CA LEU A 65 -1.93 8.12 -13.19
C LEU A 65 -1.79 6.92 -12.24
N VAL A 66 -2.81 6.06 -12.22
CA VAL A 66 -2.74 4.76 -11.53
C VAL A 66 -2.05 3.76 -12.46
N VAL A 67 -1.04 3.08 -11.94
CA VAL A 67 -0.29 2.04 -12.66
C VAL A 67 -0.80 0.66 -12.24
N GLU A 68 -0.92 0.43 -10.94
CA GLU A 68 -1.32 -0.86 -10.38
C GLU A 68 -2.06 -0.68 -9.03
N VAL A 69 -2.94 -1.64 -8.71
CA VAL A 69 -3.55 -1.80 -7.38
C VAL A 69 -3.38 -3.26 -6.96
N ASN A 70 -2.62 -3.50 -5.90
CA ASN A 70 -2.27 -4.82 -5.38
C ASN A 70 -3.06 -5.11 -4.10
N ASP A 71 -3.80 -6.22 -4.09
CA ASP A 71 -4.61 -6.69 -2.97
C ASP A 71 -3.82 -7.44 -1.89
N ASN A 72 -2.65 -7.94 -2.24
CA ASN A 72 -1.67 -8.49 -1.32
C ASN A 72 -0.36 -7.70 -1.41
N PRO A 73 -0.34 -6.44 -0.92
CA PRO A 73 0.87 -5.63 -0.98
C PRO A 73 1.94 -6.14 -0.01
N ASN A 74 3.19 -5.99 -0.40
CA ASN A 74 4.31 -6.14 0.52
C ASN A 74 4.47 -4.89 1.39
N ILE A 75 4.96 -5.09 2.61
CA ILE A 75 5.44 -4.03 3.51
C ILE A 75 6.85 -4.47 3.88
N ASP A 76 7.84 -3.93 3.17
CA ASP A 76 9.22 -4.36 3.31
C ASP A 76 9.90 -3.61 4.47
N VAL A 77 10.52 -4.38 5.37
CA VAL A 77 11.26 -3.83 6.52
C VAL A 77 12.43 -2.99 6.02
N GLY A 78 12.57 -1.80 6.59
CA GLY A 78 13.55 -0.82 6.19
C GLY A 78 13.18 -0.06 4.92
N VAL A 79 11.97 -0.25 4.38
CA VAL A 79 11.44 0.50 3.23
C VAL A 79 10.14 1.22 3.62
N GLU A 80 8.98 0.55 3.62
CA GLU A 80 7.69 1.17 3.96
C GLU A 80 7.62 1.66 5.42
N ASP A 81 8.36 1.02 6.32
CA ASP A 81 8.37 1.34 7.74
C ASP A 81 9.42 2.38 8.14
N GLN A 82 10.19 2.96 7.21
CA GLN A 82 11.25 3.92 7.53
C GLN A 82 10.76 5.14 8.34
N PHE A 83 9.50 5.56 8.17
CA PHE A 83 8.95 6.69 8.91
C PHE A 83 8.23 6.29 10.21
N LEU A 84 7.33 5.29 10.15
CA LEU A 84 6.50 4.90 11.30
C LEU A 84 7.07 3.76 12.14
N GLY A 85 8.03 2.99 11.62
CA GLY A 85 8.55 1.77 12.22
C GLY A 85 7.43 0.82 12.64
N ASP A 86 7.56 0.28 13.85
CA ASP A 86 6.56 -0.58 14.50
C ASP A 86 5.12 -0.03 14.48
N ALA A 87 4.94 1.30 14.50
CA ALA A 87 3.61 1.89 14.51
C ALA A 87 2.82 1.59 13.23
N LEU A 88 3.50 1.38 12.09
CA LEU A 88 2.86 0.94 10.86
C LEU A 88 2.19 -0.43 11.05
N TYR A 89 2.95 -1.41 11.52
CA TYR A 89 2.47 -2.77 11.74
C TYR A 89 1.37 -2.82 12.81
N ARG A 90 1.51 -2.06 13.90
CA ARG A 90 0.45 -1.94 14.93
C ARG A 90 -0.85 -1.41 14.34
N ARG A 91 -0.81 -0.43 13.43
CA ARG A 91 -2.01 0.11 12.76
C ARG A 91 -2.69 -0.95 11.88
N VAL A 92 -1.91 -1.70 11.10
CA VAL A 92 -2.44 -2.78 10.25
C VAL A 92 -3.09 -3.87 11.09
N ILE A 93 -2.40 -4.37 12.11
CA ILE A 93 -2.92 -5.41 13.01
C ILE A 93 -4.17 -4.93 13.74
N SER A 94 -4.16 -3.69 14.25
CA SER A 94 -5.31 -3.11 14.95
C SER A 94 -6.55 -3.06 14.06
N GLU A 95 -6.38 -2.76 12.77
CA GLU A 95 -7.50 -2.74 11.82
C GLU A 95 -8.08 -4.14 11.58
N PHE A 96 -7.24 -5.17 11.48
CA PHE A 96 -7.70 -6.56 11.38
C PHE A 96 -8.44 -7.01 12.64
N VAL A 97 -7.92 -6.71 13.83
CA VAL A 97 -8.60 -7.01 15.10
C VAL A 97 -9.97 -6.32 15.14
N ARG A 98 -10.01 -5.00 14.84
CA ARG A 98 -11.25 -4.22 14.80
C ARG A 98 -12.31 -4.84 13.88
N ARG A 99 -11.90 -5.40 12.74
CA ARG A 99 -12.81 -6.07 11.78
C ARG A 99 -13.31 -7.42 12.30
N LEU A 100 -12.43 -8.24 12.84
CA LEU A 100 -12.80 -9.52 13.43
C LEU A 100 -13.81 -9.35 14.56
N ASP A 101 -13.62 -8.35 15.41
CA ASP A 101 -14.55 -8.03 16.49
C ASP A 101 -15.91 -7.58 15.95
N ARG A 102 -15.95 -6.71 14.93
CA ARG A 102 -17.21 -6.32 14.26
C ARG A 102 -17.94 -7.52 13.68
N SER A 103 -17.23 -8.42 12.99
CA SER A 103 -17.83 -9.62 12.41
C SER A 103 -18.37 -10.56 13.49
N ARG A 104 -17.64 -10.75 14.61
CA ARG A 104 -18.10 -11.54 15.75
C ARG A 104 -19.35 -10.95 16.41
N HIS A 105 -19.40 -9.64 16.58
CA HIS A 105 -20.59 -8.96 17.12
C HIS A 105 -21.79 -9.09 16.18
N ALA A 106 -21.59 -8.91 14.88
CA ALA A 106 -22.64 -9.11 13.88
C ALA A 106 -23.20 -10.54 13.95
N MET A 107 -22.33 -11.56 13.97
CA MET A 107 -22.76 -12.96 14.07
C MET A 107 -23.54 -13.27 15.35
N ARG A 108 -23.11 -12.72 16.50
CA ARG A 108 -23.83 -12.90 17.78
C ARG A 108 -25.23 -12.28 17.76
N ASN A 109 -25.40 -11.14 17.09
CA ASN A 109 -26.69 -10.45 17.02
C ASN A 109 -27.66 -11.08 16.00
N THR A 110 -27.18 -11.95 15.10
CA THR A 110 -28.00 -12.67 14.11
C THR A 110 -28.29 -14.12 14.50
N ALA A 111 -27.69 -14.65 15.56
CA ALA A 111 -27.97 -16.00 16.03
C ALA A 111 -29.37 -16.05 16.65
N PRO A 112 -30.24 -17.01 16.26
CA PRO A 112 -31.57 -17.13 16.85
C PRO A 112 -31.42 -17.43 18.35
N VAL A 113 -32.21 -16.74 19.18
CA VAL A 113 -32.32 -17.06 20.60
C VAL A 113 -32.87 -18.49 20.69
N ALA A 114 -32.06 -19.41 21.19
CA ALA A 114 -32.50 -20.77 21.44
C ALA A 114 -33.64 -20.73 22.46
N SER A 115 -34.84 -21.15 22.02
CA SER A 115 -36.05 -21.29 22.82
C SER A 115 -35.99 -22.51 23.74
#